data_AF-A0A9D0Y2D3-F1
#
_entry.id   AF-A0A9D0Y2D3-F1
#
_cell.length_a   1.000
_cell.length_b   1.000
_cell.length_c   1.000
_cell.angle_alpha   90.00
_cell.angle_beta   90.00
_cell.angle_gamma   90.00
#
_symmetry.space_group_name_H-M   'P 1'
#
loop_
_entity.id
_entity.type
_entity.pdbx_description
1 polymer ?
#
loop_
_entity_poly.entity_id
_entity_poly.type
_entity_poly.pdbx_seq_one_letter_code
_entity_poly.pdbx_strand_id
1 'polypeptide(L)'
;MPYYMFYDSTYLLVIIGVIITLMASARVKTTFNRYSKIRSLSGETGATAAAKILEKEGIFDVRIEQVNGDLTDHYDPKNKVLRLSETVYGSSSVAALGVAAHECGHAIQHKKGYAPLKARTAIVPAVNFGSKASWPIILVGILFGFNETLISIGIILFSFGILFQLVTLPVEFNASNNALAILS
;
A
#
# COMPACT_ATOMS: atom_id res chain seq x y z
N MET A 1 -23.84 34.78 -26.08
CA MET A 1 -23.96 34.49 -24.64
C MET A 1 -22.56 34.28 -24.10
N PRO A 2 -22.01 35.14 -23.22
CA PRO A 2 -20.65 34.93 -22.74
C PRO A 2 -20.66 33.71 -21.82
N TYR A 3 -19.82 32.74 -22.16
CA TYR A 3 -19.51 31.57 -21.33
C TYR A 3 -18.78 32.11 -20.09
N TYR A 4 -19.51 32.45 -19.03
CA TYR A 4 -18.91 32.61 -17.72
C TYR A 4 -18.41 31.23 -17.31
N MET A 5 -17.14 30.98 -17.62
CA MET A 5 -16.37 29.85 -17.12
C MET A 5 -16.29 30.05 -15.60
N PHE A 6 -17.29 29.54 -14.89
CA PHE A 6 -17.32 29.54 -13.43
C PHE A 6 -16.04 28.86 -12.95
N TYR A 7 -15.10 29.66 -12.45
CA TYR A 7 -13.98 29.18 -11.66
C TYR A 7 -14.57 28.69 -10.34
N ASP A 8 -15.06 27.46 -10.33
CA ASP A 8 -15.54 26.81 -9.12
C ASP A 8 -14.34 26.62 -8.19
N SER A 9 -14.39 27.23 -7.00
CA SER A 9 -13.35 27.11 -5.97
C SER A 9 -13.03 25.65 -5.62
N THR A 10 -13.91 24.70 -5.94
CA THR A 10 -13.71 23.26 -5.79
C THR A 10 -12.57 22.73 -6.67
N TYR A 11 -12.31 23.33 -7.85
CA TYR A 11 -11.16 22.95 -8.70
C TYR A 11 -9.83 23.16 -8.00
N LEU A 12 -9.72 24.19 -7.14
CA LEU A 12 -8.52 24.44 -6.35
C LEU A 12 -8.25 23.27 -5.39
N LEU A 13 -9.29 22.74 -4.74
CA LEU A 13 -9.17 21.59 -3.84
C LEU A 13 -8.71 20.33 -4.57
N VAL A 14 -9.25 20.08 -5.77
CA VAL A 14 -8.84 18.94 -6.61
C VAL A 14 -7.38 19.07 -7.03
N ILE A 15 -6.97 20.25 -7.49
CA ILE A 15 -5.57 20.51 -7.91
C ILE A 15 -4.61 20.33 -6.73
N ILE A 16 -4.94 20.87 -5.56
CA ILE A 16 -4.13 20.68 -4.34
C ILE A 16 -4.02 19.18 -4.01
N GLY A 17 -5.14 18.44 -4.07
CA GLY A 17 -5.14 16.99 -3.84
C GLY A 17 -4.21 16.25 -4.79
N VAL A 18 -4.30 16.53 -6.10
CA VAL A 18 -3.43 15.93 -7.12
C VAL A 18 -1.96 16.25 -6.86
N ILE A 19 -1.63 17.50 -6.55
CA ILE A 19 -0.25 17.90 -6.24
C ILE A 19 0.29 17.13 -5.03
N ILE A 20 -0.48 17.03 -3.95
CA ILE A 20 -0.07 16.29 -2.74
C ILE A 20 0.18 14.82 -3.06
N THR A 21 -0.73 14.16 -3.78
CA THR A 21 -0.59 12.74 -4.15
C THR A 21 0.62 12.50 -5.05
N LEU A 22 0.86 13.37 -6.04
CA LEU A 22 2.01 13.28 -6.92
C LEU A 22 3.33 13.49 -6.16
N MET A 23 3.37 14.48 -5.26
CA MET A 23 4.54 14.72 -4.41
C MET A 23 4.84 13.54 -3.49
N ALA A 24 3.82 12.96 -2.86
CA ALA A 24 3.97 11.77 -2.01
C ALA A 24 4.51 10.57 -2.80
N SER A 25 3.90 10.30 -3.97
CA SER A 25 4.32 9.21 -4.86
C SER A 25 5.76 9.39 -5.35
N ALA A 26 6.12 10.62 -5.74
CA ALA A 26 7.47 10.96 -6.16
C ALA A 26 8.49 10.79 -5.02
N ARG A 27 8.13 11.16 -3.77
CA ARG A 27 9.01 10.97 -2.61
C ARG A 27 9.28 9.50 -2.31
N VAL A 28 8.27 8.63 -2.34
CA VAL A 28 8.45 7.19 -2.12
C VAL A 28 9.40 6.61 -3.18
N LYS A 29 9.13 6.90 -4.46
CA LYS A 29 9.94 6.41 -5.57
C LYS A 29 11.38 6.92 -5.54
N THR A 30 11.58 8.20 -5.27
CA THR A 30 12.93 8.79 -5.20
C THR A 30 13.72 8.27 -3.99
N THR A 31 13.08 8.09 -2.84
CA THR A 31 13.70 7.53 -1.64
C THR A 31 14.11 6.08 -1.89
N PHE A 32 13.20 5.23 -2.40
CA PHE A 32 13.53 3.85 -2.77
C PHE A 32 14.72 3.81 -3.73
N ASN A 33 14.66 4.54 -4.84
CA ASN A 33 15.74 4.58 -5.83
C ASN A 33 17.09 5.05 -5.27
N ARG A 34 17.09 5.98 -4.30
CA ARG A 34 18.31 6.44 -3.64
C ARG A 34 18.91 5.34 -2.77
N TYR A 35 18.09 4.68 -1.95
CA TYR A 35 18.57 3.67 -1.00
C TYR A 35 18.78 2.28 -1.62
N SER A 36 18.17 1.99 -2.77
CA SER A 36 18.43 0.76 -3.54
C SER A 36 19.85 0.72 -4.12
N LYS A 37 20.51 1.88 -4.25
CA LYS A 37 21.92 1.98 -4.68
C LYS A 37 22.92 1.82 -3.54
N ILE A 38 22.46 1.87 -2.29
CA ILE A 38 23.32 1.77 -1.11
C ILE A 38 23.29 0.32 -0.63
N ARG A 39 24.45 -0.35 -0.69
CA ARG A 39 24.60 -1.73 -0.22
C ARG A 39 24.48 -1.78 1.31
N SER A 40 23.80 -2.79 1.83
CA SER A 40 23.73 -3.05 3.27
C SER A 40 25.09 -3.52 3.80
N LEU A 41 25.39 -3.19 5.06
CA LEU A 41 26.62 -3.63 5.73
C LEU A 41 26.64 -5.16 5.94
N SER A 42 25.47 -5.78 6.13
CA SER A 42 25.36 -7.24 6.27
C SER A 42 25.65 -7.98 4.97
N GLY A 43 25.48 -7.32 3.82
CA GLY A 43 25.64 -7.94 2.49
C GLY A 43 24.59 -8.99 2.15
N GLU A 44 23.59 -9.19 3.00
CA GLU A 44 22.50 -10.15 2.82
C GLU A 44 21.51 -9.67 1.76
N THR A 45 20.87 -10.60 1.06
CA THR A 45 19.76 -10.29 0.14
C THR A 45 18.46 -10.10 0.91
N GLY A 46 17.47 -9.42 0.31
CA GLY A 46 16.12 -9.29 0.88
C GLY A 46 15.49 -10.63 1.25
N ALA A 47 15.64 -11.66 0.41
CA ALA A 47 15.15 -13.01 0.70
C ALA A 47 15.86 -13.66 1.89
N THR A 48 17.19 -13.53 1.98
CA THR A 48 17.96 -14.05 3.12
C THR A 48 17.60 -13.33 4.42
N ALA A 49 17.48 -12.00 4.38
CA ALA A 49 17.08 -11.20 5.51
C ALA A 49 15.68 -11.60 5.99
N ALA A 50 14.71 -11.71 5.08
CA ALA A 50 13.36 -12.15 5.39
C ALA A 50 13.33 -13.54 6.06
N ALA A 51 14.08 -14.51 5.52
CA ALA A 51 14.15 -15.85 6.09
C ALA A 51 14.66 -15.82 7.55
N LYS A 52 15.74 -15.07 7.80
CA LYS A 52 16.29 -14.91 9.16
C LYS A 52 15.33 -14.22 10.11
N ILE A 53 14.60 -13.21 9.65
CA ILE A 53 13.62 -12.49 10.47
C ILE A 53 12.47 -13.42 10.86
N LEU A 54 11.91 -14.15 9.89
CA LEU A 54 10.83 -15.11 10.12
C LEU A 54 11.28 -16.21 11.09
N GLU A 55 12.48 -16.77 10.89
CA GLU A 55 13.06 -17.79 11.77
C GLU A 55 13.24 -17.26 13.21
N LYS A 56 13.80 -16.06 13.38
CA LYS A 56 13.97 -15.42 14.70
C LYS A 56 12.65 -15.20 15.42
N GLU A 57 11.59 -14.87 14.69
CA GLU A 57 10.24 -14.70 15.22
C GLU A 57 9.48 -16.03 15.35
N GLY A 58 10.11 -17.17 15.04
CA GLY A 58 9.55 -18.52 15.10
C GLY A 58 8.42 -18.77 14.09
N ILE A 59 8.50 -18.15 12.92
CA ILE A 59 7.59 -18.33 11.78
C ILE A 59 8.29 -19.24 10.77
N PHE A 60 7.79 -20.48 10.63
CA PHE A 60 8.36 -21.49 9.72
C PHE A 60 7.40 -21.91 8.61
N ASP A 61 6.15 -21.47 8.68
CA ASP A 61 5.06 -21.84 7.77
C ASP A 61 4.82 -20.80 6.68
N VAL A 62 5.65 -19.75 6.62
CA VAL A 62 5.61 -18.72 5.58
C VAL A 62 6.66 -19.01 4.51
N ARG A 63 6.21 -19.20 3.26
CA ARG A 63 7.11 -19.36 2.11
C ARG A 63 7.56 -18.01 1.59
N ILE A 64 8.81 -17.89 1.15
CA ILE A 64 9.32 -16.70 0.48
C ILE A 64 9.36 -16.97 -1.02
N GLU A 65 8.68 -16.15 -1.81
CA GLU A 65 8.58 -16.28 -3.27
C GLU A 65 9.02 -14.98 -3.95
N GLN A 66 9.64 -15.11 -5.12
CA GLN A 66 9.96 -13.98 -5.97
C GLN A 66 8.76 -13.66 -6.88
N VAL A 67 8.43 -12.37 -7.02
CA VAL A 67 7.43 -11.88 -7.98
C VAL A 67 8.03 -10.86 -8.94
N ASN A 68 7.48 -10.85 -10.16
CA ASN A 68 7.92 -9.91 -11.18
C ASN A 68 7.52 -8.47 -10.83
N GLY A 69 8.31 -7.52 -11.30
CA GLY A 69 8.06 -6.09 -11.13
C GLY A 69 8.93 -5.43 -10.07
N ASP A 70 8.55 -4.20 -9.72
CA ASP A 70 9.23 -3.33 -8.76
C ASP A 70 8.21 -2.82 -7.75
N LEU A 71 8.54 -2.84 -6.45
CA LEU A 71 7.64 -2.44 -5.36
C LEU A 71 6.29 -3.20 -5.37
N THR A 72 6.31 -4.46 -5.80
CA THR A 72 5.16 -5.38 -5.80
C THR A 72 5.16 -6.32 -4.59
N ASP A 73 6.05 -6.05 -3.64
CA ASP A 73 6.25 -6.79 -2.40
C ASP A 73 4.98 -6.79 -1.55
N HIS A 74 4.60 -7.96 -1.04
CA HIS A 74 3.48 -8.10 -0.10
C HIS A 74 3.49 -9.44 0.64
N TYR A 75 3.02 -9.42 1.88
CA TYR A 75 2.63 -10.63 2.61
C TYR A 75 1.18 -11.04 2.32
N ASP A 76 0.97 -12.31 1.98
CA ASP A 76 -0.32 -12.94 1.79
C ASP A 76 -0.68 -13.82 3.00
N PRO A 77 -1.56 -13.36 3.91
CA PRO A 77 -1.94 -14.11 5.11
C PRO A 77 -2.75 -15.37 4.79
N LYS A 78 -3.45 -15.42 3.66
CA LYS A 78 -4.32 -16.56 3.30
C LYS A 78 -3.48 -17.75 2.86
N ASN A 79 -2.49 -17.50 2.00
CA ASN A 79 -1.61 -18.54 1.47
C ASN A 79 -0.33 -18.72 2.30
N LYS A 80 -0.10 -17.84 3.28
CA LYS A 80 1.13 -17.74 4.08
C LYS A 80 2.37 -17.65 3.19
N VAL A 81 2.36 -16.66 2.31
CA VAL A 81 3.46 -16.41 1.37
C VAL A 81 3.92 -14.97 1.51
N LEU A 82 5.23 -14.79 1.65
CA LEU A 82 5.91 -13.50 1.55
C LEU A 82 6.42 -13.35 0.12
N ARG A 83 5.81 -12.46 -0.66
CA ARG A 83 6.21 -12.20 -2.04
C ARG A 83 7.12 -11.00 -2.07
N LEU A 84 8.33 -11.16 -2.61
CA LEU A 84 9.30 -10.08 -2.77
C LEU A 84 9.52 -9.81 -4.26
N SER A 85 9.54 -8.55 -4.65
CA SER A 85 9.79 -8.11 -6.02
C SER A 85 11.21 -8.44 -6.46
N GLU A 86 11.47 -8.49 -7.76
CA GLU A 86 12.82 -8.79 -8.29
C GLU A 86 13.88 -7.81 -7.76
N THR A 87 13.49 -6.55 -7.56
CA THR A 87 14.35 -5.48 -7.05
C THR A 87 14.66 -5.62 -5.56
N VAL A 88 13.95 -6.49 -4.83
CA VAL A 88 14.10 -6.75 -3.40
C VAL A 88 14.66 -8.15 -3.13
N TYR A 89 14.09 -9.19 -3.74
CA TYR A 89 14.37 -10.60 -3.47
C TYR A 89 15.88 -10.90 -3.50
N GLY A 90 16.55 -10.54 -4.60
CA GLY A 90 17.99 -10.78 -4.81
C GLY A 90 18.89 -9.58 -4.46
N SER A 91 18.33 -8.47 -4.00
CA SER A 91 19.07 -7.23 -3.77
C SER A 91 19.61 -7.16 -2.35
N SER A 92 20.88 -6.79 -2.20
CA SER A 92 21.52 -6.57 -0.89
C SER A 92 21.59 -5.09 -0.52
N SER A 93 20.57 -4.31 -0.87
CA SER A 93 20.53 -2.87 -0.61
C SER A 93 19.79 -2.55 0.68
N VAL A 94 20.03 -1.37 1.24
CA VAL A 94 19.32 -0.88 2.44
C VAL A 94 17.81 -0.81 2.19
N ALA A 95 17.39 -0.38 0.99
CA ALA A 95 15.98 -0.36 0.62
C ALA A 95 15.37 -1.77 0.57
N ALA A 96 16.06 -2.74 -0.04
CA ALA A 96 15.59 -4.11 -0.12
C ALA A 96 15.45 -4.76 1.26
N LEU A 97 16.41 -4.56 2.16
CA LEU A 97 16.31 -5.04 3.54
C LEU A 97 15.14 -4.40 4.28
N GLY A 98 14.94 -3.09 4.10
CA GLY A 98 13.82 -2.36 4.71
C GLY A 98 12.46 -2.88 4.24
N VAL A 99 12.28 -3.09 2.94
CA VAL A 99 11.03 -3.64 2.37
C VAL A 99 10.81 -5.08 2.84
N ALA A 100 11.83 -5.93 2.76
CA ALA A 100 11.73 -7.31 3.24
C ALA A 100 11.36 -7.38 4.73
N ALA A 101 11.94 -6.53 5.57
CA ALA A 101 11.62 -6.45 6.99
C ALA A 101 10.20 -5.90 7.24
N HIS A 102 9.74 -4.92 6.46
CA HIS A 102 8.36 -4.40 6.52
C HIS A 102 7.34 -5.50 6.24
N GLU A 103 7.55 -6.28 5.17
CA GLU A 103 6.66 -7.39 4.82
C GLU A 103 6.70 -8.52 5.87
N CYS A 104 7.87 -8.79 6.46
CA CYS A 104 7.97 -9.68 7.62
C CYS A 104 7.17 -9.14 8.82
N GLY A 105 7.10 -7.82 8.98
CA GLY A 105 6.24 -7.16 9.96
C GLY A 105 4.77 -7.58 9.85
N HIS A 106 4.24 -7.73 8.64
CA HIS A 106 2.89 -8.24 8.42
C HIS A 106 2.75 -9.72 8.77
N ALA A 107 3.76 -10.55 8.48
CA ALA A 107 3.78 -11.94 8.91
C ALA A 107 3.78 -12.07 10.45
N ILE A 108 4.54 -11.23 11.15
CA ILE A 108 4.59 -11.16 12.61
C ILE A 108 3.24 -10.72 13.18
N GLN A 109 2.62 -9.67 12.62
CA GLN A 109 1.28 -9.25 13.00
C GLN A 109 0.24 -10.36 12.83
N HIS A 110 0.35 -11.11 11.74
CA HIS A 110 -0.54 -12.24 11.47
C HIS A 110 -0.35 -13.35 12.52
N LYS A 111 0.89 -13.73 12.82
CA LYS A 111 1.21 -14.70 13.89
C LYS A 111 0.70 -14.25 15.26
N LYS A 112 0.86 -12.96 15.60
CA LYS A 112 0.39 -12.37 16.87
C LYS A 112 -1.14 -12.16 16.90
N GLY A 113 -1.84 -12.43 15.81
CA GLY A 113 -3.29 -12.27 15.72
C GLY A 113 -3.75 -10.81 15.82
N TYR A 114 -2.93 -9.86 15.36
CA TYR A 114 -3.18 -8.42 15.48
C TYR A 114 -4.56 -8.03 14.92
N ALA A 115 -5.47 -7.58 15.80
CA ALA A 115 -6.87 -7.38 15.46
C ALA A 115 -7.10 -6.40 14.29
N PRO A 116 -6.38 -5.26 14.20
CA PRO A 116 -6.52 -4.36 13.05
C PRO A 116 -6.15 -5.01 11.71
N LEU A 117 -5.17 -5.92 11.68
CA LEU A 117 -4.83 -6.67 10.47
C LEU A 117 -5.98 -7.60 10.05
N LYS A 118 -6.60 -8.31 10.99
CA LYS A 118 -7.76 -9.18 10.71
C LYS A 118 -8.95 -8.38 10.15
N ALA A 119 -9.25 -7.23 10.76
CA ALA A 119 -10.31 -6.34 10.29
C ALA A 119 -10.05 -5.85 8.86
N ARG A 120 -8.81 -5.45 8.56
CA ARG A 120 -8.39 -5.10 7.20
C ARG A 120 -8.66 -6.25 6.23
N THR A 121 -8.13 -7.43 6.49
CA THR A 121 -8.23 -8.58 5.57
C THR A 121 -9.68 -8.97 5.27
N ALA A 122 -10.59 -8.88 6.25
CA ALA A 122 -12.00 -9.21 6.06
C ALA A 122 -12.76 -8.21 5.16
N ILE A 123 -12.39 -6.94 5.22
CA ILE A 123 -13.16 -5.84 4.59
C ILE A 123 -12.57 -5.41 3.24
N VAL A 124 -11.26 -5.64 2.99
CA VAL A 124 -10.56 -5.30 1.75
C VAL A 124 -11.31 -5.71 0.47
N PRO A 125 -11.90 -6.91 0.33
CA PRO A 125 -12.63 -7.28 -0.88
C PRO A 125 -13.83 -6.38 -1.17
N ALA A 126 -14.62 -6.05 -0.14
CA ALA A 126 -15.79 -5.18 -0.26
C ALA A 126 -15.38 -3.74 -0.61
N VAL A 127 -14.32 -3.22 0.03
CA VAL A 127 -13.81 -1.88 -0.24
C VAL A 127 -13.20 -1.78 -1.63
N ASN A 128 -12.44 -2.79 -2.08
CA ASN A 128 -11.90 -2.80 -3.43
C ASN A 128 -13.00 -2.84 -4.49
N PHE A 129 -14.08 -3.60 -4.25
CA PHE A 129 -15.23 -3.60 -5.15
C PHE A 129 -15.92 -2.23 -5.17
N GLY A 130 -16.21 -1.66 -4.00
CA GLY A 130 -16.82 -0.34 -3.86
C GLY A 130 -16.01 0.74 -4.58
N SER A 131 -14.72 0.88 -4.26
CA SER A 131 -13.82 1.88 -4.85
C SER A 131 -13.65 1.72 -6.36
N LYS A 132 -13.60 0.48 -6.88
CA LYS A 132 -13.53 0.23 -8.33
C LYS A 132 -14.83 0.56 -9.04
N ALA A 133 -15.98 0.33 -8.39
CA ALA A 133 -17.30 0.68 -8.92
C ALA A 133 -17.58 2.19 -8.86
N SER A 134 -17.00 2.92 -7.90
CA SER A 134 -17.19 4.36 -7.72
C SER A 134 -16.95 5.14 -9.01
N TRP A 135 -15.83 4.89 -9.69
CA TRP A 135 -15.45 5.68 -10.87
C TRP A 135 -16.40 5.47 -12.06
N PRO A 136 -16.73 4.23 -12.49
CA PRO A 136 -17.78 3.99 -13.46
C PRO A 136 -19.12 4.61 -13.09
N ILE A 137 -19.54 4.53 -11.81
CA ILE A 137 -20.81 5.10 -11.35
C ILE A 137 -20.83 6.63 -11.50
N ILE A 138 -19.73 7.30 -11.10
CA ILE A 138 -19.57 8.76 -11.27
C ILE A 138 -19.63 9.12 -12.76
N LEU A 139 -18.90 8.40 -13.61
CA LEU A 139 -18.88 8.65 -15.05
C LEU A 139 -20.25 8.46 -15.70
N VAL A 140 -20.98 7.39 -15.36
CA VAL A 140 -22.35 7.18 -15.84
C VAL A 140 -23.25 8.31 -15.36
N GLY A 141 -23.13 8.75 -14.11
CA GLY A 141 -23.88 9.90 -13.60
C GLY A 141 -23.63 11.17 -14.42
N ILE A 142 -22.38 11.45 -14.79
CA ILE A 142 -22.02 12.59 -15.65
C ILE A 142 -22.61 12.42 -17.06
N LEU A 143 -22.43 11.24 -17.68
CA LEU A 143 -22.87 10.96 -19.06
C LEU A 143 -24.40 10.97 -19.23
N PHE A 144 -25.16 10.61 -18.18
CA PHE A 144 -26.62 10.66 -18.15
C PHE A 144 -27.16 12.04 -17.74
N GLY A 145 -26.46 13.12 -18.13
CA GLY A 145 -26.91 14.49 -17.93
C GLY A 145 -26.70 15.02 -16.52
N PHE A 146 -25.55 14.73 -15.90
CA PHE A 146 -25.24 15.13 -14.52
C PHE A 146 -26.28 14.65 -13.51
N ASN A 147 -26.61 13.35 -13.56
CA ASN A 147 -27.49 12.72 -12.58
C ASN A 147 -26.84 12.80 -11.17
N GLU A 148 -27.34 13.73 -10.36
CA GLU A 148 -26.80 14.00 -9.02
C GLU A 148 -26.81 12.77 -8.12
N THR A 149 -27.84 11.93 -8.20
CA THR A 149 -27.97 10.72 -7.37
C THR A 149 -26.85 9.72 -7.66
N LEU A 150 -26.58 9.42 -8.93
CA LEU A 150 -25.50 8.50 -9.32
C LEU A 150 -24.13 9.05 -8.92
N ILE A 151 -23.91 10.35 -9.15
CA ILE A 151 -22.66 11.02 -8.77
C ILE A 151 -22.47 10.95 -7.24
N SER A 152 -23.49 11.28 -6.45
CA SER A 152 -23.43 11.20 -4.99
C SER A 152 -23.16 9.79 -4.49
N ILE A 153 -23.81 8.76 -5.06
CA ILE A 153 -23.55 7.35 -4.71
C ILE A 153 -22.07 7.01 -4.97
N GLY A 154 -21.55 7.38 -6.13
CA GLY A 154 -20.16 7.13 -6.47
C GLY A 154 -19.17 7.85 -5.55
N ILE A 155 -19.45 9.11 -5.17
CA ILE A 155 -18.66 9.88 -4.21
C ILE A 155 -18.69 9.23 -2.83
N ILE A 156 -19.86 8.78 -2.36
CA ILE A 156 -20.00 8.09 -1.08
C ILE A 156 -19.18 6.81 -1.07
N LEU A 157 -19.29 5.97 -2.10
CA LEU A 157 -18.50 4.74 -2.24
C LEU A 157 -16.99 5.03 -2.22
N PHE A 158 -16.55 6.07 -2.95
CA PHE A 158 -15.16 6.50 -2.96
C PHE A 158 -14.68 6.99 -1.58
N SER A 159 -15.52 7.77 -0.90
CA SER A 159 -15.24 8.32 0.43
C SER A 159 -15.10 7.22 1.49
N PHE A 160 -15.95 6.18 1.42
CA PHE A 160 -15.80 4.98 2.24
C PHE A 160 -14.47 4.27 1.99
N GLY A 161 -14.01 4.19 0.74
CA GLY A 161 -12.70 3.66 0.40
C GLY A 161 -11.55 4.43 1.06
N ILE A 162 -11.59 5.76 1.02
CA ILE A 162 -10.60 6.62 1.70
C ILE A 162 -10.64 6.41 3.21
N LEU A 163 -11.82 6.44 3.81
CA LEU A 163 -11.99 6.23 5.25
C LEU A 163 -11.39 4.88 5.68
N PHE A 164 -11.62 3.83 4.90
CA PHE A 164 -11.03 2.53 5.16
C PHE A 164 -9.51 2.54 5.10
N GLN A 165 -8.92 3.23 4.11
CA GLN A 165 -7.46 3.38 4.04
C GLN A 165 -6.91 4.07 5.30
N LEU A 166 -7.60 5.09 5.83
CA LEU A 166 -7.21 5.76 7.07
C LEU A 166 -7.31 4.84 8.29
N VAL A 167 -8.38 4.06 8.40
CA VAL A 167 -8.59 3.11 9.52
C VAL A 167 -7.56 1.98 9.51
N THR A 168 -7.07 1.58 8.33
CA THR A 168 -6.10 0.49 8.19
C THR A 168 -4.65 0.96 8.27
N LEU A 169 -4.39 2.26 8.14
CA LEU A 169 -3.07 2.88 8.21
C LEU A 169 -2.25 2.50 9.47
N PRO A 170 -2.83 2.36 10.68
CA PRO A 170 -2.09 1.92 11.87
C PRO A 170 -1.41 0.55 11.72
N VAL A 171 -1.96 -0.35 10.87
CA VAL A 171 -1.37 -1.66 10.58
C VAL A 171 -0.03 -1.47 9.86
N GLU A 172 0.03 -0.56 8.88
CA GLU A 172 1.25 -0.26 8.13
C GLU A 172 2.32 0.36 9.03
N PHE A 173 1.95 1.34 9.87
CA PHE A 173 2.90 1.94 10.82
C PHE A 173 3.45 0.93 11.83
N ASN A 174 2.61 0.01 12.31
CA ASN A 174 3.08 -1.04 13.21
C ASN A 174 4.06 -2.01 12.51
N ALA A 175 3.82 -2.34 11.23
CA ALA A 175 4.74 -3.17 10.45
C ALA A 175 6.09 -2.47 10.25
N SER A 176 6.07 -1.17 9.90
CA SER A 176 7.29 -0.36 9.77
C SER A 176 8.06 -0.24 11.09
N ASN A 177 7.37 -0.06 12.22
CA ASN A 177 8.01 -0.01 13.54
C ASN A 177 8.68 -1.34 13.92
N ASN A 178 8.02 -2.48 13.64
CA ASN A 178 8.64 -3.79 13.84
C ASN A 178 9.87 -3.96 12.93
N ALA A 179 9.78 -3.56 11.66
CA ALA A 179 10.90 -3.62 10.73
C ALA A 179 12.12 -2.83 11.23
N LEU A 180 11.89 -1.61 11.72
CA LEU A 180 12.94 -0.78 12.29
C LEU A 180 13.58 -1.43 13.53
N ALA A 181 12.77 -1.97 14.44
CA ALA A 181 13.26 -2.63 15.65
C ALA A 181 14.08 -3.91 15.35
N ILE A 182 13.80 -4.57 14.22
CA ILE A 182 14.51 -5.79 13.79
C ILE A 182 15.83 -5.46 13.08
N LEU A 183 15.90 -4.31 12.41
CA LEU A 183 17.07 -3.87 11.64
C LEU A 183 18.04 -2.97 12.41
N SER A 184 17.63 -2.43 13.56
CA SER A 184 18.46 -1.62 14.48
C SER A 184 19.34 -2.49 15.37
#